data_AF-A0A8T7AYA5-F1
#
_entry.id   AF-A0A8T7AYA5-F1
#
_cell.length_a   1.000
_cell.length_b   1.000
_cell.length_c   1.000
_cell.angle_alpha   90.00
_cell.angle_beta   90.00
_cell.angle_gamma   90.00
#
_symmetry.space_group_name_H-M   'P 1'
#
loop_
_entity.id
_entity.type
_entity.pdbx_description
1 polymer ?
#
loop_
_entity_poly.entity_id
_entity_poly.type
_entity_poly.pdbx_seq_one_letter_code
_entity_poly.pdbx_strand_id
1 'polypeptide(L)'
;MRNESGFTLIELVVVISILGILAAFAIPRFISLEGEARISTTQSLAGSVRSSAALAHGLWLAQSSPASVSMEGATVNMTNGYPTADTIDDSLADFTGFSFTAGANGVWTKDGSPTPATCSVTYGPPAAAGAAPTVTVATAGC
;
A
#
# COMPACT_ATOMS: atom_id res chain seq x y z
N MET A 1 -16.89 51.20 29.70
CA MET A 1 -17.88 50.76 28.71
C MET A 1 -17.10 50.03 27.63
N ARG A 2 -17.23 48.71 27.51
CA ARG A 2 -16.49 47.90 26.53
C ARG A 2 -17.22 48.01 25.20
N ASN A 3 -16.54 48.52 24.19
CA ASN A 3 -17.07 48.64 22.83
C ASN A 3 -16.95 47.27 22.16
N GLU A 4 -17.97 46.43 22.32
CA GLU A 4 -18.12 45.16 21.58
C GLU A 4 -18.27 45.53 20.09
N SER A 5 -17.15 45.50 19.36
CA SER A 5 -17.12 45.70 17.92
C SER A 5 -17.66 44.43 17.28
N GLY A 6 -18.98 44.38 17.09
CA GLY A 6 -19.63 43.31 16.35
C GLY A 6 -19.08 43.22 14.92
N PHE A 7 -18.78 42.00 14.48
CA PHE A 7 -18.37 41.71 13.11
C PHE A 7 -19.50 42.13 12.14
N THR A 8 -19.17 42.80 11.04
CA THR A 8 -20.22 43.25 10.10
C THR A 8 -20.71 42.09 9.24
N LEU A 9 -22.00 42.07 8.89
CA LEU A 9 -22.56 41.03 8.02
C LEU A 9 -21.85 40.97 6.65
N ILE A 10 -21.43 42.13 6.13
CA ILE A 10 -20.71 42.20 4.85
C ILE A 10 -19.32 41.56 4.94
N GLU A 11 -18.63 41.71 6.05
CA GLU A 11 -17.30 41.12 6.27
C GLU A 11 -17.38 39.60 6.33
N LEU A 12 -18.42 39.06 6.97
CA LEU A 12 -18.66 37.62 6.98
C LEU A 12 -18.96 37.08 5.56
N VAL A 13 -19.79 37.79 4.79
CA VAL A 13 -20.14 37.40 3.42
C VAL A 13 -18.92 37.42 2.48
N VAL A 14 -18.08 38.45 2.59
CA VAL A 14 -16.86 38.55 1.78
C VAL A 14 -15.91 37.41 2.12
N VAL A 15 -15.70 37.10 3.41
CA VAL A 15 -14.81 35.99 3.82
C VAL A 15 -15.28 34.65 3.30
N ILE A 16 -16.56 34.28 3.46
CA ILE A 16 -17.06 32.99 2.96
C ILE A 16 -17.03 32.93 1.43
N SER A 17 -17.22 34.06 0.73
CA SER A 17 -17.13 34.09 -0.73
C SER A 17 -15.71 33.84 -1.24
N ILE A 18 -14.70 34.44 -0.58
CA ILE A 18 -13.28 34.20 -0.91
C ILE A 18 -12.92 32.74 -0.62
N LEU A 19 -13.29 32.21 0.56
CA LEU A 19 -13.05 30.81 0.92
C LEU A 19 -13.74 29.85 -0.07
N GLY A 20 -14.94 30.18 -0.53
CA GLY A 20 -15.66 29.39 -1.54
C GLY A 20 -14.91 29.31 -2.88
N ILE A 21 -14.36 30.44 -3.35
CA ILE A 21 -13.57 30.47 -4.60
C ILE A 21 -12.29 29.66 -4.44
N LEU A 22 -11.58 29.81 -3.31
CA LEU A 22 -10.35 29.05 -3.05
C LEU A 22 -10.63 27.54 -2.96
N ALA A 23 -11.71 27.15 -2.28
CA ALA A 23 -12.11 25.75 -2.14
C ALA A 23 -12.45 25.11 -3.50
N ALA A 24 -13.10 25.84 -4.40
CA ALA A 24 -13.48 25.34 -5.72
C ALA A 24 -12.26 24.91 -6.56
N PHE A 25 -11.12 25.60 -6.44
CA PHE A 25 -9.88 25.22 -7.11
C PHE A 25 -9.05 24.20 -6.33
N ALA A 26 -9.05 24.26 -5.01
CA ALA A 26 -8.22 23.41 -4.16
C ALA A 26 -8.74 21.96 -4.10
N ILE A 27 -10.05 21.75 -4.01
CA ILE A 27 -10.66 20.41 -3.82
C ILE A 27 -10.33 19.45 -4.98
N PRO A 28 -10.50 19.82 -6.27
CA PRO A 28 -10.20 18.90 -7.38
C PRO A 28 -8.73 18.46 -7.40
N ARG A 29 -7.81 19.39 -7.10
CA ARG A 29 -6.38 19.09 -7.02
C ARG A 29 -6.03 18.21 -5.82
N PHE A 30 -6.68 18.42 -4.69
CA PHE A 30 -6.45 17.60 -3.51
C PHE A 30 -6.86 16.14 -3.77
N ILE A 31 -8.02 15.91 -4.39
CA ILE A 31 -8.50 14.58 -4.78
C ILE A 31 -7.52 13.89 -5.76
N SER A 32 -6.99 14.62 -6.75
CA SER A 32 -6.03 14.03 -7.69
C SER A 32 -4.72 13.64 -7.02
N LEU A 33 -4.19 14.49 -6.13
CA LEU A 33 -2.96 14.22 -5.37
C LEU A 33 -3.11 12.99 -4.47
N GLU A 34 -4.26 12.82 -3.82
CA GLU A 34 -4.55 11.62 -3.03
C GLU A 34 -4.55 10.35 -3.89
N GLY A 35 -5.14 10.40 -5.10
CA GLY A 35 -5.09 9.30 -6.06
C GLY A 35 -3.67 8.94 -6.46
N GLU A 36 -2.87 9.92 -6.86
CA GLU A 36 -1.45 9.72 -7.19
C GLU A 36 -0.65 9.15 -6.02
N ALA A 37 -0.93 9.60 -4.79
CA ALA A 37 -0.29 9.08 -3.59
C ALA A 37 -0.65 7.60 -3.34
N ARG A 38 -1.91 7.21 -3.53
CA ARG A 38 -2.34 5.80 -3.44
C ARG A 38 -1.67 4.93 -4.50
N ILE A 39 -1.61 5.39 -5.74
CA ILE A 39 -0.93 4.67 -6.84
C ILE A 39 0.56 4.49 -6.52
N SER A 40 1.25 5.56 -6.12
CA SER A 40 2.68 5.56 -5.79
C SER A 40 3.01 4.62 -4.62
N THR A 41 2.22 4.67 -3.54
CA THR A 41 2.42 3.78 -2.38
C THR A 41 2.17 2.31 -2.72
N THR A 42 1.18 2.02 -3.57
CA THR A 42 0.88 0.66 -4.04
C THR A 42 2.01 0.10 -4.92
N GLN A 43 2.56 0.93 -5.82
CA GLN A 43 3.73 0.56 -6.61
C GLN A 43 4.99 0.35 -5.76
N SER A 44 5.18 1.20 -4.74
CA SER A 44 6.28 1.10 -3.80
C SER A 44 6.21 -0.21 -3.01
N LEU A 45 5.04 -0.57 -2.50
CA LEU A 45 4.83 -1.85 -1.81
C LEU A 45 5.15 -3.04 -2.71
N ALA A 46 4.75 -3.00 -3.98
CA ALA A 46 5.09 -4.06 -4.93
C ALA A 46 6.61 -4.21 -5.13
N GLY A 47 7.36 -3.11 -5.06
CA GLY A 47 8.83 -3.14 -5.03
C GLY A 47 9.37 -3.83 -3.77
N SER A 48 8.80 -3.50 -2.61
CA SER A 48 9.16 -4.13 -1.32
C SER A 48 8.87 -5.64 -1.33
N VAL A 49 7.70 -6.06 -1.81
CA VAL A 49 7.32 -7.49 -1.93
C VAL A 49 8.28 -8.27 -2.82
N ARG A 50 8.68 -7.71 -3.96
CA ARG A 50 9.68 -8.35 -4.84
C ARG A 50 11.03 -8.49 -4.14
N SER A 51 11.43 -7.44 -3.42
CA SER A 51 12.71 -7.40 -2.72
C SER A 51 12.75 -8.39 -1.55
N SER A 52 11.69 -8.44 -0.73
CA SER A 52 11.60 -9.36 0.39
C SER A 52 11.56 -10.82 -0.08
N ALA A 53 10.81 -11.13 -1.15
CA ALA A 53 10.79 -12.45 -1.74
C ALA A 53 12.17 -12.89 -2.27
N ALA A 54 12.93 -11.97 -2.88
CA ALA A 54 14.29 -12.24 -3.34
C ALA A 54 15.29 -12.44 -2.18
N LEU A 55 15.17 -11.67 -1.09
CA LEU A 55 15.98 -11.85 0.11
C LEU A 55 15.69 -13.20 0.78
N ALA A 56 14.41 -13.56 0.90
CA ALA A 56 13.99 -14.85 1.42
C ALA A 56 14.57 -15.99 0.57
N HIS A 57 14.51 -15.88 -0.76
CA HIS A 57 15.13 -16.84 -1.68
C HIS A 57 16.64 -16.96 -1.47
N GLY A 58 17.34 -15.85 -1.27
CA GLY A 58 18.78 -15.84 -0.96
C GLY A 58 19.10 -16.59 0.34
N LEU A 59 18.31 -16.37 1.40
CA LEU A 59 18.43 -17.10 2.66
C LEU A 59 18.14 -18.59 2.49
N TRP A 60 17.15 -18.94 1.67
CA TRP A 60 16.81 -20.33 1.36
C TRP A 60 17.94 -21.06 0.65
N LEU A 61 18.58 -20.43 -0.33
CA LEU A 61 19.77 -20.98 -0.98
C LEU A 61 20.95 -21.10 0.00
N ALA A 62 21.19 -20.09 0.84
CA ALA A 62 22.27 -20.10 1.81
C ALA A 62 22.11 -21.20 2.88
N GLN A 63 20.88 -21.56 3.23
CA GLN A 63 20.56 -22.54 4.26
C GLN A 63 20.29 -23.95 3.71
N SER A 64 20.69 -24.24 2.45
CA SER A 64 20.50 -25.55 1.82
C SER A 64 19.03 -25.97 1.68
N SER A 65 18.20 -25.03 1.23
CA SER A 65 16.80 -25.25 0.86
C SER A 65 15.87 -25.72 1.99
N PRO A 66 15.80 -24.98 3.12
CA PRO A 66 14.92 -25.33 4.23
C PRO A 66 13.44 -25.16 3.89
N ALA A 67 12.56 -25.74 4.70
CA ALA A 67 11.10 -25.56 4.57
C ALA A 67 10.64 -24.15 5.00
N SER A 68 11.42 -23.47 5.83
CA SER A 68 11.18 -22.09 6.25
C SER A 68 12.50 -21.35 6.48
N VAL A 69 12.46 -20.02 6.42
CA VAL A 69 13.58 -19.14 6.77
C VAL A 69 13.11 -18.14 7.82
N SER A 70 14.01 -17.70 8.70
CA SER A 70 13.71 -16.60 9.62
C SER A 70 14.16 -15.27 9.02
N MET A 71 13.25 -14.28 9.04
CA MET A 71 13.51 -12.91 8.60
C MET A 71 13.02 -11.98 9.70
N GLU A 72 13.90 -11.14 10.26
CA GLU A 72 13.57 -10.22 11.36
C GLU A 72 12.86 -10.90 12.56
N GLY A 73 13.17 -12.18 12.82
CA GLY A 73 12.54 -12.97 13.88
C GLY A 73 11.18 -13.59 13.53
N ALA A 74 10.60 -13.25 12.38
CA ALA A 74 9.41 -13.91 11.84
C ALA A 74 9.79 -15.18 11.07
N THR A 75 8.86 -16.14 10.99
CA THR A 75 9.05 -17.40 10.25
C THR A 75 8.35 -17.30 8.91
N VAL A 76 9.14 -17.33 7.83
CA VAL A 76 8.63 -17.28 6.46
C VAL A 76 8.71 -18.69 5.87
N ASN A 77 7.56 -19.28 5.58
CA ASN A 77 7.46 -20.59 4.95
C ASN A 77 7.85 -20.50 3.48
N MET A 78 8.59 -21.49 3.00
CA MET A 78 9.15 -21.50 1.66
C MET A 78 8.53 -22.63 0.83
N THR A 79 8.22 -22.33 -0.42
CA THR A 79 7.81 -23.29 -1.44
C THR A 79 8.55 -23.01 -2.73
N ASN A 80 9.10 -24.05 -3.36
CA ASN A 80 9.78 -23.95 -4.65
C ASN A 80 10.90 -22.87 -4.68
N GLY A 81 11.50 -22.56 -3.53
CA GLY A 81 12.56 -21.57 -3.38
C GLY A 81 12.13 -20.17 -2.96
N TYR A 82 10.83 -19.86 -2.88
CA TYR A 82 10.31 -18.53 -2.51
C TYR A 82 9.27 -18.61 -1.40
N PRO A 83 8.91 -17.49 -0.75
CA PRO A 83 7.88 -17.49 0.28
C PRO A 83 6.54 -18.03 -0.21
N THR A 84 5.79 -18.70 0.67
CA THR A 84 4.40 -19.06 0.39
C THR A 84 3.51 -17.81 0.43
N ALA A 85 2.31 -17.93 -0.14
CA ALA A 85 1.29 -16.88 -0.07
C ALA A 85 0.81 -16.62 1.37
N ASP A 86 0.99 -17.57 2.29
CA ASP A 86 0.47 -17.47 3.67
C ASP A 86 1.36 -16.65 4.60
N THR A 87 2.65 -16.55 4.32
CA THR A 87 3.65 -15.91 5.21
C THR A 87 4.55 -14.93 4.46
N ILE A 88 4.16 -14.50 3.26
CA ILE A 88 4.96 -13.52 2.49
C ILE A 88 4.89 -12.13 3.16
N ASP A 89 3.82 -11.81 3.85
CA ASP A 89 3.69 -10.58 4.64
C ASP A 89 4.68 -10.53 5.82
N ASP A 90 4.96 -11.67 6.45
CA ASP A 90 6.00 -11.79 7.48
C ASP A 90 7.41 -11.46 6.97
N SER A 91 7.64 -11.50 5.65
CA SER A 91 8.92 -11.13 5.04
C SER A 91 9.11 -9.62 4.86
N LEU A 92 8.04 -8.83 5.04
CA LEU A 92 8.05 -7.38 4.88
C LEU A 92 8.28 -6.69 6.22
N ALA A 93 9.22 -5.75 6.25
CA ALA A 93 9.46 -4.92 7.44
C ALA A 93 8.30 -3.95 7.72
N ASP A 94 7.61 -3.48 6.67
CA ASP A 94 6.51 -2.53 6.78
C ASP A 94 5.56 -2.66 5.57
N PHE A 95 4.26 -2.70 5.86
CA PHE A 95 3.17 -2.60 4.88
C PHE A 95 2.02 -1.74 5.42
N THR A 96 2.32 -0.82 6.34
CA THR A 96 1.33 0.07 6.96
C THR A 96 0.46 0.79 5.93
N GLY A 97 -0.84 0.85 6.23
CA GLY A 97 -1.84 1.38 5.29
C GLY A 97 -2.24 0.39 4.19
N PHE A 98 -1.89 -0.89 4.33
CA PHE A 98 -2.45 -1.99 3.57
C PHE A 98 -2.96 -3.09 4.49
N SER A 99 -4.07 -3.70 4.10
CA SER A 99 -4.59 -4.93 4.69
C SER A 99 -4.11 -6.13 3.88
N PHE A 100 -3.58 -7.16 4.55
CA PHE A 100 -3.13 -8.39 3.92
C PHE A 100 -4.20 -9.49 3.98
N THR A 101 -4.30 -10.29 2.92
CA THR A 101 -5.15 -11.49 2.87
C THR A 101 -4.36 -12.62 2.23
N ALA A 102 -4.18 -13.70 2.99
CA ALA A 102 -3.60 -14.95 2.53
C ALA A 102 -4.63 -15.80 1.76
N GLY A 103 -4.13 -16.68 0.88
CA GLY A 103 -4.92 -17.58 0.06
C GLY A 103 -4.04 -18.28 -0.96
N ALA A 104 -4.56 -18.58 -2.16
CA ALA A 104 -3.72 -19.08 -3.26
C ALA A 104 -2.62 -18.07 -3.66
N ASN A 105 -2.89 -16.79 -3.45
CA ASN A 105 -1.97 -15.66 -3.59
C ASN A 105 -2.01 -14.84 -2.30
N GLY A 106 -0.93 -14.15 -1.97
CA GLY A 106 -0.91 -13.11 -0.95
C GLY A 106 -1.34 -11.78 -1.55
N VAL A 107 -2.36 -11.14 -0.99
CA VAL A 107 -2.91 -9.88 -1.54
C VAL A 107 -2.83 -8.78 -0.49
N TRP A 108 -2.17 -7.68 -0.81
CA TRP A 108 -2.22 -6.44 -0.03
C TRP A 108 -3.17 -5.46 -0.70
N THR A 109 -4.14 -4.96 0.05
CA THR A 109 -5.14 -4.00 -0.43
C THR A 109 -4.95 -2.67 0.28
N LYS A 110 -4.90 -1.55 -0.46
CA LYS A 110 -4.70 -0.22 0.12
C LYS A 110 -5.89 0.16 1.01
N ASP A 111 -5.62 0.45 2.27
CA ASP A 111 -6.64 0.86 3.23
C ASP A 111 -7.26 2.20 2.82
N GLY A 112 -8.58 2.32 2.99
CA GLY A 112 -9.32 3.54 2.67
C GLY A 112 -9.45 3.83 1.17
N SER A 113 -9.04 2.90 0.29
CA SER A 113 -9.32 3.05 -1.14
C SER A 113 -10.84 2.99 -1.41
N PRO A 114 -11.39 3.90 -2.23
CA PRO A 114 -12.78 3.81 -2.68
C PRO A 114 -13.03 2.58 -3.59
N THR A 115 -11.97 1.98 -4.13
CA THR A 115 -11.97 0.83 -5.05
C THR A 115 -10.95 -0.22 -4.59
N PRO A 116 -11.20 -0.91 -3.46
CA PRO A 116 -10.21 -1.82 -2.86
C PRO A 116 -9.72 -2.91 -3.82
N ALA A 117 -10.60 -3.46 -4.65
CA ALA A 117 -10.27 -4.50 -5.61
C ALA A 117 -9.25 -4.08 -6.68
N THR A 118 -9.09 -2.78 -6.94
CA THR A 118 -8.23 -2.23 -8.00
C THR A 118 -7.09 -1.37 -7.46
N CYS A 119 -6.87 -1.42 -6.13
CA CYS A 119 -5.78 -0.77 -5.40
C CYS A 119 -5.03 -1.81 -4.57
N SER A 120 -4.36 -2.72 -5.25
CA SER A 120 -3.80 -3.90 -4.60
C SER A 120 -2.51 -4.39 -5.24
N VAL A 121 -1.72 -5.08 -4.42
CA VAL A 121 -0.52 -5.82 -4.82
C VAL A 121 -0.82 -7.29 -4.59
N THR A 122 -0.61 -8.12 -5.60
CA THR A 122 -0.83 -9.56 -5.51
C THR A 122 0.47 -10.31 -5.76
N TYR A 123 0.90 -11.08 -4.77
CA TYR A 123 2.00 -12.03 -4.82
C TYR A 123 1.46 -13.44 -5.08
N GLY A 124 1.85 -14.00 -6.22
CA GLY A 124 1.64 -15.40 -6.55
C GLY A 124 2.94 -16.19 -6.33
N PRO A 125 2.95 -17.18 -5.43
CA PRO A 125 4.11 -18.04 -5.24
C PRO A 125 4.42 -18.84 -6.51
N PRO A 126 5.67 -19.27 -6.71
CA PRO A 126 6.06 -20.00 -7.92
C PRO A 126 5.37 -21.36 -8.02
N ALA A 127 4.81 -21.64 -9.20
CA ALA A 127 4.09 -22.89 -9.49
C ALA A 127 4.99 -24.14 -9.56
N ALA A 128 6.31 -23.96 -9.75
CA ALA A 128 7.29 -25.03 -9.81
C ALA A 128 8.67 -24.57 -9.32
N ALA A 129 9.51 -25.52 -8.90
CA ALA A 129 10.89 -25.24 -8.53
C ALA A 129 11.67 -24.60 -9.69
N GLY A 130 12.38 -23.50 -9.41
CA GLY A 130 13.13 -22.75 -10.41
C GLY A 130 12.30 -21.73 -11.22
N ALA A 131 10.99 -21.64 -10.98
CA ALA A 131 10.18 -20.53 -11.49
C ALA A 131 10.26 -19.32 -10.55
N ALA A 132 10.17 -18.11 -11.10
CA ALA A 132 10.07 -16.89 -10.32
C ALA A 132 8.62 -16.66 -9.82
N PRO A 133 8.41 -16.05 -8.64
CA PRO A 133 7.09 -15.62 -8.20
C PRO A 133 6.55 -14.50 -9.09
N THR A 134 5.23 -14.38 -9.15
CA THR A 134 4.56 -13.29 -9.88
C THR A 134 4.14 -12.21 -8.90
N VAL A 135 4.53 -10.95 -9.15
CA VAL A 135 4.03 -9.79 -8.39
C VAL A 135 3.32 -8.84 -9.32
N THR A 136 1.99 -8.80 -9.20
CA THR A 136 1.11 -7.97 -10.03
C THR A 136 0.56 -6.80 -9.20
N VAL A 137 0.32 -5.68 -9.86
CA VAL A 137 -0.18 -4.45 -9.22
C VAL A 137 -1.44 -4.01 -9.97
N ALA A 138 -2.53 -3.83 -9.23
CA ALA A 138 -3.74 -3.20 -9.71
C ALA A 138 -3.79 -1.77 -9.15
N THR A 139 -3.88 -0.78 -10.04
CA THR A 139 -3.99 0.65 -9.67
C THR A 139 -5.11 1.37 -10.43
N ALA A 140 -6.00 0.63 -11.10
CA ALA A 140 -7.03 1.22 -11.95
C ALA A 140 -8.12 1.88 -11.10
N GLY A 141 -8.24 3.21 -11.12
CA GLY A 141 -9.22 3.92 -10.31
C GLY A 141 -8.89 3.97 -8.82
N CYS A 142 -7.61 3.72 -8.50
CA CYS A 142 -6.97 4.23 -7.30
C CYS A 142 -6.85 5.75 -7.39
#